data_AF-A0A957BZ52-F1
#
_entry.id   AF-A0A957BZ52-F1
#
_cell.length_a   1.000
_cell.length_b   1.000
_cell.length_c   1.000
_cell.angle_alpha   90.00
_cell.angle_beta   90.00
_cell.angle_gamma   90.00
#
_symmetry.space_group_name_H-M   'P 1'
#
loop_
_entity.id
_entity.type
_entity.pdbx_description
1 polymer ?
#
loop_
_entity_poly.entity_id
_entity_poly.type
_entity_poly.pdbx_seq_one_letter_code
_entity_poly.pdbx_strand_id
1 'polypeptide(L)'
;MSENEQPITPPEDETAPEKVVPDSVAPSSIGDDIDVESALAAVASLHTLTQEDEATAEAALEDDAEALDSDSEYDDLPELYREADELAPVDEAPASAVAPVGLPLRDDRLLRGQAASVIPAFLLIGMGAVLTFWLTTGSELPSTLTLFGGGLIALGIMLLSRWFSTRTQGSLFMGLLLALLGGLSVYWGNSASSGWLVSWPLLLSAPGLALLLSSLATRGSRSAVLVGLILTASGLVVILMNQVLPELDSALAPFWPVALGIGIVLLIAPVLRRQRN
;
A
#
# COMPACT_ATOMS: atom_id res chain seq x y z
N MET A 1 71.14 20.88 -19.08
CA MET A 1 71.77 21.91 -18.23
C MET A 1 70.88 23.14 -18.26
N SER A 2 70.70 23.74 -17.08
CA SER A 2 69.78 24.81 -16.72
C SER A 2 68.39 24.35 -16.32
N GLU A 3 68.38 23.87 -15.07
CA GLU A 3 67.27 23.85 -14.13
C GLU A 3 66.52 25.19 -14.10
N ASN A 4 65.20 25.12 -13.93
CA ASN A 4 64.42 26.25 -13.44
C ASN A 4 63.62 25.76 -12.23
N GLU A 5 64.30 25.73 -11.09
CA GLU A 5 63.74 25.55 -9.77
C GLU A 5 62.90 26.79 -9.44
N GLN A 6 61.57 26.63 -9.39
CA GLN A 6 60.74 27.63 -8.73
C GLN A 6 60.61 27.30 -7.24
N PRO A 7 60.80 28.29 -6.36
CA PRO A 7 60.90 28.11 -4.93
C PRO A 7 59.53 27.83 -4.30
N ILE A 8 59.55 26.86 -3.38
CA ILE A 8 58.49 26.53 -2.44
C ILE A 8 58.50 27.61 -1.34
N THR A 9 57.39 28.33 -1.15
CA THR A 9 57.10 29.02 0.12
C THR A 9 55.63 28.84 0.50
N PRO A 10 55.32 28.15 1.62
CA PRO A 10 54.01 28.19 2.24
C PRO A 10 53.95 29.35 3.25
N PRO A 11 52.90 30.18 3.23
CA PRO A 11 52.46 30.86 4.44
C PRO A 11 51.32 30.05 5.07
N GLU A 12 51.68 29.42 6.19
CA GLU A 12 50.78 29.02 7.25
C GLU A 12 49.96 30.26 7.68
N ASP A 13 48.65 30.24 7.44
CA ASP A 13 47.72 31.10 8.17
C ASP A 13 46.74 30.18 8.91
N GLU A 14 47.27 29.67 10.02
CA GLU A 14 46.60 28.83 10.99
C GLU A 14 45.72 29.71 11.90
N THR A 15 44.68 30.34 11.32
CA THR A 15 43.54 30.78 12.12
C THR A 15 42.72 29.56 12.46
N ALA A 16 43.15 28.84 13.50
CA ALA A 16 42.36 27.82 14.16
C ALA A 16 41.02 28.44 14.58
N PRO A 17 39.87 27.93 14.12
CA PRO A 17 38.60 28.34 14.68
C PRO A 17 38.59 27.93 16.15
N GLU A 18 38.49 28.93 17.01
CA GLU A 18 38.19 28.80 18.43
C GLU A 18 37.05 27.78 18.59
N LYS A 19 37.40 26.58 19.05
CA LYS A 19 36.47 25.51 19.34
C LYS A 19 35.66 25.96 20.56
N VAL A 20 34.60 26.71 20.32
CA VAL A 20 33.53 26.96 21.28
C VAL A 20 33.06 25.59 21.73
N VAL A 21 33.47 25.19 22.92
CA VAL A 21 32.92 24.03 23.63
C VAL A 21 31.51 24.46 24.03
N PRO A 22 30.44 23.93 23.40
CA PRO A 22 29.12 24.14 23.97
C PRO A 22 29.12 23.48 25.34
N ASP A 23 28.70 24.26 26.35
CA ASP A 23 28.39 23.74 27.68
C ASP A 23 27.64 22.41 27.52
N SER A 24 28.26 21.36 28.03
CA SER A 24 27.70 20.02 28.11
C SER A 24 26.52 20.07 29.06
N VAL A 25 25.36 20.51 28.55
CA VAL A 25 24.06 20.25 29.17
C VAL A 25 23.96 18.74 29.24
N ALA A 26 24.09 18.20 30.46
CA ALA A 26 23.89 16.79 30.73
C ALA A 26 22.59 16.36 30.04
N PRO A 27 22.59 15.30 29.22
CA PRO A 27 21.36 14.78 28.66
C PRO A 27 20.51 14.35 29.85
N SER A 28 19.47 15.14 30.13
CA SER A 28 18.36 14.70 30.96
C SER A 28 17.92 13.35 30.41
N SER A 29 18.03 12.30 31.21
CA SER A 29 17.63 10.96 30.87
C SER A 29 16.12 10.92 30.63
N ILE A 30 15.69 11.24 29.40
CA ILE A 30 14.31 11.10 28.91
C ILE A 30 14.02 9.61 28.60
N GLY A 31 14.62 8.68 29.37
CA GLY A 31 14.83 7.31 28.91
C GLY A 31 14.51 6.19 29.89
N ASP A 32 14.24 6.45 31.18
CA ASP A 32 14.10 5.36 32.16
C ASP A 32 12.73 5.28 32.84
N ASP A 33 11.85 6.27 32.63
CA ASP A 33 10.44 6.19 33.02
C ASP A 33 9.57 5.95 31.78
N ILE A 34 9.98 5.01 30.93
CA ILE A 34 9.01 4.41 30.01
C ILE A 34 8.03 3.65 30.91
N ASP A 35 6.83 4.20 30.98
CA ASP A 35 5.60 3.77 31.63
C ASP A 35 5.21 2.30 31.33
N VAL A 36 6.07 1.34 31.66
CA VAL A 36 5.83 -0.10 31.46
C VAL A 36 4.63 -0.55 32.30
N GLU A 37 4.47 0.00 33.50
CA GLU A 37 3.34 -0.27 34.38
C GLU A 37 2.03 0.27 33.79
N SER A 38 2.06 1.45 33.16
CA SER A 38 0.92 2.07 32.48
C SER A 38 0.54 1.30 31.21
N ALA A 39 1.54 0.82 30.47
CA ALA A 39 1.33 -0.05 29.32
C ALA A 39 0.72 -1.41 29.73
N LEU A 40 1.18 -2.00 30.84
CA LEU A 40 0.61 -3.23 31.38
C LEU A 40 -0.81 -3.03 31.91
N ALA A 41 -1.09 -1.91 32.57
CA ALA A 41 -2.43 -1.55 33.01
C ALA A 41 -3.39 -1.35 31.82
N ALA A 42 -2.92 -0.72 30.73
CA ALA A 42 -3.70 -0.57 29.51
C ALA A 42 -4.03 -1.93 28.88
N VAL A 43 -3.07 -2.85 28.80
CA VAL A 43 -3.28 -4.21 28.28
C VAL A 43 -4.22 -5.02 29.19
N ALA A 44 -4.13 -4.88 30.51
CA ALA A 44 -5.05 -5.52 31.44
C ALA A 44 -6.49 -5.00 31.28
N SER A 45 -6.67 -3.69 31.09
CA SER A 45 -8.01 -3.11 30.85
C SER A 45 -8.62 -3.58 29.52
N LEU A 46 -7.78 -3.82 28.51
CA LEU A 46 -8.22 -4.33 27.21
C LEU A 46 -8.76 -5.76 27.32
N HIS A 47 -8.13 -6.60 28.16
CA HIS A 47 -8.58 -7.97 28.42
C HIS A 47 -9.95 -8.01 29.09
N THR A 48 -10.23 -7.09 30.02
CA THR A 48 -11.54 -7.00 30.68
C THR A 48 -12.65 -6.63 29.69
N LEU A 49 -12.40 -5.68 28.79
CA LEU A 49 -13.35 -5.28 27.75
C LEU A 49 -13.71 -6.43 26.81
N THR A 50 -12.73 -7.24 26.39
CA THR A 50 -13.01 -8.39 25.51
C THR A 50 -13.81 -9.50 26.19
N GLN A 51 -13.63 -9.68 27.51
CA GLN A 51 -14.33 -10.73 28.26
C GLN A 51 -15.79 -10.38 28.53
N GLU A 52 -16.09 -9.09 28.71
CA GLU A 52 -17.46 -8.59 28.88
C GLU A 52 -18.25 -8.70 27.57
N ASP A 53 -17.62 -8.38 26.43
CA ASP A 53 -18.23 -8.53 25.10
C ASP A 53 -18.51 -10.01 24.75
N GLU A 54 -17.63 -10.95 25.09
CA GLU A 54 -17.87 -12.39 24.87
C GLU A 54 -19.03 -12.92 25.73
N ALA A 55 -19.10 -12.55 27.02
CA ALA A 55 -20.18 -12.97 27.89
C ALA A 55 -21.54 -12.41 27.44
N THR A 56 -21.57 -11.17 26.97
CA THR A 56 -22.79 -10.54 26.45
C THR A 56 -23.21 -11.16 25.11
N ALA A 57 -22.25 -11.52 24.26
CA ALA A 57 -22.51 -12.20 23.00
C ALA A 57 -23.00 -13.65 23.18
N GLU A 58 -22.51 -14.39 24.19
CA GLU A 58 -23.05 -15.70 24.54
C GLU A 58 -24.48 -15.61 25.06
N ALA A 59 -24.78 -14.66 25.95
CA ALA A 59 -26.14 -14.45 26.45
C ALA A 59 -27.14 -14.09 25.34
N ALA A 60 -26.73 -13.26 24.37
CA ALA A 60 -27.56 -12.92 23.22
C ALA A 60 -27.82 -14.11 22.27
N LEU A 61 -26.88 -15.07 22.18
CA LEU A 61 -27.07 -16.28 21.38
C LEU A 61 -27.99 -17.30 22.07
N GLU A 62 -28.02 -17.33 23.41
CA GLU A 62 -28.91 -18.19 24.17
C GLU A 62 -30.38 -17.70 24.08
N ASP A 63 -30.61 -16.38 24.15
CA ASP A 63 -31.94 -15.77 24.00
C ASP A 63 -32.54 -15.99 22.60
N ASP A 64 -31.71 -15.90 21.54
CA ASP A 64 -32.14 -16.13 20.15
C ASP A 64 -32.42 -17.63 19.86
N ALA A 65 -31.75 -18.53 20.60
CA ALA A 65 -31.99 -19.97 20.50
C ALA A 65 -33.31 -20.39 21.17
N GLU A 66 -33.70 -19.76 22.29
CA GLU A 66 -35.00 -20.00 22.93
C GLU A 66 -36.17 -19.46 22.09
N ALA A 67 -35.98 -18.33 21.39
CA ALA A 67 -37.02 -17.79 20.50
C ALA A 67 -37.36 -18.74 19.33
N LEU A 68 -36.37 -19.44 18.78
CA LEU A 68 -36.56 -20.35 17.64
C LEU A 68 -37.26 -21.66 17.98
N ASP A 69 -37.31 -22.08 19.24
CA ASP A 69 -38.04 -23.30 19.66
C ASP A 69 -39.54 -23.01 19.93
N SER A 70 -39.91 -21.72 20.05
CA SER A 70 -41.29 -21.29 20.35
C SER A 70 -42.20 -21.08 19.13
N ASP A 71 -41.66 -21.12 17.91
CA ASP A 71 -42.40 -20.81 16.66
C ASP A 71 -42.84 -22.05 15.84
N SER A 72 -42.81 -23.26 16.42
CA SER A 72 -43.27 -24.49 15.74
C SER A 72 -44.79 -24.73 15.75
N GLU A 73 -45.59 -23.76 16.23
CA GLU A 73 -47.06 -23.82 16.25
C GLU A 73 -47.70 -22.89 15.20
N TYR A 74 -47.40 -23.11 13.92
CA TYR A 74 -48.12 -22.51 12.78
C TYR A 74 -48.55 -23.60 11.79
N ASP A 75 -49.60 -24.34 12.15
CA ASP A 75 -50.29 -25.34 11.31
C ASP A 75 -51.70 -24.87 10.88
N ASP A 76 -51.93 -23.56 10.73
CA ASP A 76 -53.22 -23.06 10.22
C ASP A 76 -53.06 -21.65 9.61
N LEU A 77 -52.64 -21.60 8.34
CA LEU A 77 -52.79 -20.40 7.50
C LEU A 77 -53.94 -20.64 6.51
N PRO A 78 -55.04 -19.85 6.58
CA PRO A 78 -56.16 -19.99 5.65
C PRO A 78 -55.77 -19.55 4.23
N GLU A 79 -56.31 -20.25 3.23
CA GLU A 79 -56.11 -20.14 1.76
C GLU A 79 -56.52 -18.78 1.12
N LEU A 80 -56.49 -17.68 1.87
CA LEU A 80 -57.07 -16.37 1.50
C LEU A 80 -56.27 -15.56 0.48
N TYR A 81 -55.20 -16.11 -0.11
CA TYR A 81 -54.38 -15.40 -1.12
C TYR A 81 -54.56 -15.92 -2.55
N ARG A 82 -55.51 -16.83 -2.80
CA ARG A 82 -55.70 -17.43 -4.14
C ARG A 82 -56.68 -16.66 -5.06
N GLU A 83 -57.14 -15.47 -4.65
CA GLU A 83 -58.23 -14.76 -5.36
C GLU A 83 -57.90 -13.30 -5.77
N ALA A 84 -56.64 -12.87 -5.70
CA ALA A 84 -56.23 -11.51 -6.04
C ALA A 84 -55.64 -11.34 -7.46
N ASP A 85 -55.86 -12.30 -8.37
CA ASP A 85 -55.25 -12.32 -9.72
C ASP A 85 -56.23 -11.97 -10.86
N GLU A 86 -57.40 -11.37 -10.55
CA GLU A 86 -58.42 -11.06 -11.57
C GLU A 86 -59.04 -9.66 -11.39
N LEU A 87 -58.22 -8.60 -11.37
CA LEU A 87 -58.73 -7.24 -11.57
C LEU A 87 -57.94 -6.48 -12.65
N ALA A 88 -58.73 -6.07 -13.64
CA ALA A 88 -58.49 -5.33 -14.88
C ALA A 88 -57.28 -4.38 -14.98
N PRO A 89 -56.75 -4.16 -16.22
CA PRO A 89 -55.77 -3.11 -16.48
C PRO A 89 -56.43 -1.73 -16.31
N VAL A 90 -56.11 -1.05 -15.20
CA VAL A 90 -56.41 0.36 -15.01
C VAL A 90 -55.34 1.17 -15.72
N ASP A 91 -55.79 1.99 -16.67
CA ASP A 91 -54.99 2.94 -17.46
C ASP A 91 -54.48 4.05 -16.51
N GLU A 92 -53.35 3.80 -15.86
CA GLU A 92 -52.69 4.75 -14.95
C GLU A 92 -51.94 5.83 -15.76
N ALA A 93 -52.42 7.06 -15.59
CA ALA A 93 -51.69 8.29 -15.90
C ALA A 93 -50.25 8.25 -15.30
N PRO A 94 -49.28 9.01 -15.86
CA PRO A 94 -47.88 8.92 -15.47
C PRO A 94 -47.66 9.41 -14.02
N ALA A 95 -47.84 8.50 -13.07
CA ALA A 95 -47.41 8.67 -11.69
C ALA A 95 -45.89 8.74 -11.72
N SER A 96 -45.38 9.93 -11.43
CA SER A 96 -43.97 10.21 -11.26
C SER A 96 -43.37 9.19 -10.30
N ALA A 97 -42.60 8.25 -10.83
CA ALA A 97 -41.94 7.19 -10.10
C ALA A 97 -40.92 7.80 -9.12
N VAL A 98 -41.37 8.11 -7.91
CA VAL A 98 -40.49 8.31 -6.77
C VAL A 98 -39.99 6.92 -6.41
N ALA A 99 -38.87 6.53 -7.03
CA ALA A 99 -38.18 5.31 -6.67
C ALA A 99 -37.92 5.35 -5.15
N PRO A 100 -38.41 4.37 -4.37
CA PRO A 100 -38.08 4.30 -2.97
C PRO A 100 -36.57 4.19 -2.88
N VAL A 101 -35.94 5.16 -2.21
CA VAL A 101 -34.54 5.10 -1.81
C VAL A 101 -34.45 4.00 -0.75
N GLY A 102 -34.45 2.76 -1.20
CA GLY A 102 -34.14 1.60 -0.40
C GLY A 102 -32.67 1.71 -0.02
N LEU A 103 -32.40 2.14 1.21
CA LEU A 103 -31.08 1.99 1.82
C LEU A 103 -30.70 0.51 1.70
N PRO A 104 -29.55 0.17 1.10
CA PRO A 104 -29.11 -1.21 1.07
C PRO A 104 -28.84 -1.63 2.51
N LEU A 105 -29.81 -2.32 3.12
CA LEU A 105 -29.64 -3.11 4.33
C LEU A 105 -28.70 -4.25 3.93
N ARG A 106 -27.41 -3.94 4.03
CA ARG A 106 -26.34 -4.89 3.78
C ARG A 106 -26.30 -5.76 5.03
N ASP A 107 -26.95 -6.92 4.95
CA ASP A 107 -26.87 -7.97 5.95
C ASP A 107 -25.43 -8.51 5.99
N ASP A 108 -24.51 -7.73 6.53
CA ASP A 108 -23.17 -8.16 6.91
C ASP A 108 -23.32 -8.99 8.21
N ARG A 109 -24.03 -10.12 8.13
CA ARG A 109 -23.95 -11.15 9.16
C ARG A 109 -22.50 -11.62 9.18
N LEU A 110 -21.77 -11.21 10.21
CA LEU A 110 -20.39 -11.58 10.48
C LEU A 110 -20.34 -13.10 10.68
N LEU A 111 -20.15 -13.82 9.57
CA LEU A 111 -19.88 -15.26 9.60
C LEU A 111 -18.60 -15.47 10.41
N ARG A 112 -18.73 -16.00 11.63
CA ARG A 112 -17.61 -16.46 12.47
C ARG A 112 -16.76 -17.39 11.60
N GLY A 113 -15.49 -17.03 11.37
CA GLY A 113 -14.56 -17.77 10.52
C GLY A 113 -14.04 -17.06 9.27
N GLN A 114 -14.32 -15.75 9.07
CA GLN A 114 -13.68 -15.01 7.98
C GLN A 114 -12.16 -14.96 8.14
N ALA A 115 -11.45 -15.58 7.19
CA ALA A 115 -9.98 -15.54 7.04
C ALA A 115 -9.38 -14.11 6.95
N ALA A 116 -10.22 -13.08 6.91
CA ALA A 116 -9.84 -11.67 6.90
C ALA A 116 -9.05 -11.24 8.16
N SER A 117 -9.25 -11.87 9.32
CA SER A 117 -8.54 -11.52 10.57
C SER A 117 -7.16 -12.17 10.71
N VAL A 118 -6.90 -13.26 9.98
CA VAL A 118 -5.69 -14.07 10.14
C VAL A 118 -4.46 -13.38 9.54
N ILE A 119 -4.63 -12.70 8.40
CA ILE A 119 -3.52 -12.07 7.68
C ILE A 119 -2.92 -10.87 8.46
N PRO A 120 -3.71 -9.93 9.01
CA PRO A 120 -3.18 -8.87 9.87
C PRO A 120 -2.41 -9.41 11.08
N ALA A 121 -2.89 -10.50 11.69
CA ALA A 121 -2.22 -11.11 12.83
C ALA A 121 -0.84 -11.67 12.46
N PHE A 122 -0.74 -12.41 11.34
CA PHE A 122 0.57 -12.90 10.86
C PHE A 122 1.52 -11.76 10.47
N LEU A 123 0.99 -10.67 9.90
CA LEU A 123 1.78 -9.47 9.59
C LEU A 123 2.36 -8.84 10.85
N LEU A 124 1.54 -8.70 11.90
CA LEU A 124 1.95 -8.14 13.18
C LEU A 124 3.02 -9.01 13.85
N ILE A 125 2.83 -10.33 13.83
CA ILE A 125 3.81 -11.31 14.36
C ILE A 125 5.12 -11.21 13.57
N GLY A 126 5.07 -11.21 12.24
CA GLY A 126 6.26 -11.09 11.40
C GLY A 126 7.00 -9.77 11.62
N MET A 127 6.26 -8.67 11.74
CA MET A 127 6.84 -7.35 12.02
C MET A 127 7.47 -7.30 13.41
N GLY A 128 6.84 -7.88 14.43
CA GLY A 128 7.40 -8.01 15.77
C GLY A 128 8.66 -8.88 15.80
N ALA A 129 8.69 -9.99 15.06
CA ALA A 129 9.85 -10.86 14.95
C ALA A 129 11.04 -10.16 14.28
N VAL A 130 10.79 -9.43 13.18
CA VAL A 130 11.80 -8.61 12.51
C VAL A 130 12.32 -7.53 13.46
N LEU A 131 11.43 -6.81 14.15
CA LEU A 131 11.83 -5.77 15.08
C LEU A 131 12.71 -6.33 16.22
N THR A 132 12.33 -7.48 16.77
CA THR A 132 13.09 -8.19 17.81
C THR A 132 14.47 -8.59 17.29
N PHE A 133 14.54 -9.09 16.06
CA PHE A 133 15.81 -9.43 15.42
C PHE A 133 16.72 -8.21 15.28
N TRP A 134 16.20 -7.07 14.81
CA TRP A 134 16.97 -5.82 14.71
C TRP A 134 17.46 -5.33 16.07
N LEU A 135 16.61 -5.36 17.10
CA LEU A 135 16.96 -5.00 18.47
C LEU A 135 18.06 -5.90 19.05
N THR A 136 18.01 -7.19 18.75
CA THR A 136 18.94 -8.17 19.34
C THR A 136 20.29 -8.20 18.62
N THR A 137 20.33 -7.94 17.32
CA THR A 137 21.55 -8.09 16.51
C THR A 137 22.54 -6.93 16.72
N GLY A 138 22.13 -5.86 17.40
CA GLY A 138 23.01 -4.72 17.74
C GLY A 138 23.54 -3.95 16.52
N SER A 139 22.96 -4.18 15.34
CA SER A 139 23.24 -3.37 14.15
C SER A 139 22.76 -1.94 14.37
N GLU A 140 23.48 -0.96 13.81
CA GLU A 140 23.06 0.43 13.78
C GLU A 140 21.57 0.56 13.40
N LEU A 141 20.85 1.46 14.09
CA LEU A 141 19.42 1.65 13.88
C LEU A 141 19.15 1.87 12.37
N PRO A 142 18.16 1.17 11.79
CA PRO A 142 17.85 1.33 10.38
C PRO A 142 17.51 2.79 10.07
N SER A 143 17.96 3.26 8.90
CA SER A 143 17.67 4.62 8.46
C SER A 143 16.17 4.92 8.51
N THR A 144 15.79 6.17 8.78
CA THR A 144 14.38 6.60 8.81
C THR A 144 13.65 6.24 7.52
N LEU A 145 14.35 6.25 6.38
CA LEU A 145 13.84 5.86 5.07
C LEU A 145 13.46 4.37 5.01
N THR A 146 14.26 3.51 5.63
CA THR A 146 13.99 2.07 5.75
C THR A 146 12.78 1.80 6.63
N LEU A 147 12.68 2.49 7.77
CA LEU A 147 11.54 2.37 8.68
C LEU A 147 10.23 2.83 8.01
N PHE A 148 10.25 3.99 7.34
CA PHE A 148 9.11 4.49 6.58
C PHE A 148 8.73 3.53 5.45
N GLY A 149 9.72 2.99 4.73
CA GLY A 149 9.50 1.98 3.70
C GLY A 149 8.85 0.71 4.24
N GLY A 150 9.30 0.22 5.40
CA GLY A 150 8.69 -0.91 6.10
C GLY A 150 7.22 -0.66 6.46
N GLY A 151 6.90 0.54 6.96
CA GLY A 151 5.52 0.93 7.25
C GLY A 151 4.62 0.96 6.01
N LEU A 152 5.12 1.49 4.89
CA LEU A 152 4.42 1.48 3.60
C LEU A 152 4.18 0.06 3.08
N ILE A 153 5.16 -0.85 3.21
CA ILE A 153 5.00 -2.26 2.84
C ILE A 153 3.91 -2.91 3.69
N ALA A 154 3.95 -2.74 5.02
CA ALA A 154 2.96 -3.30 5.93
C ALA A 154 1.54 -2.82 5.58
N LEU A 155 1.37 -1.51 5.35
CA LEU A 155 0.10 -0.93 4.90
C LEU A 155 -0.32 -1.48 3.53
N GLY A 156 0.62 -1.61 2.60
CA GLY A 156 0.39 -2.20 1.28
C GLY A 156 -0.13 -3.64 1.36
N ILE A 157 0.51 -4.48 2.18
CA ILE A 157 0.09 -5.87 2.41
C ILE A 157 -1.29 -5.92 3.09
N MET A 158 -1.57 -5.02 4.04
CA MET A 158 -2.90 -4.90 4.66
C MET A 158 -4.00 -4.58 3.63
N LEU A 159 -3.74 -3.66 2.69
CA LEU A 159 -4.68 -3.35 1.60
C LEU A 159 -4.83 -4.52 0.61
N LEU A 160 -3.75 -5.26 0.33
CA LEU A 160 -3.79 -6.48 -0.49
C LEU A 160 -4.63 -7.57 0.19
N SER A 161 -4.48 -7.75 1.49
CA SER A 161 -5.30 -8.66 2.28
C SER A 161 -6.79 -8.27 2.20
N ARG A 162 -7.09 -6.99 2.41
CA ARG A 162 -8.46 -6.46 2.25
C ARG A 162 -8.99 -6.65 0.83
N TRP A 163 -8.14 -6.54 -0.18
CA TRP A 163 -8.54 -6.84 -1.56
C TRP A 163 -8.94 -8.31 -1.72
N PHE A 164 -8.20 -9.26 -1.14
CA PHE A 164 -8.58 -10.67 -1.20
C PHE A 164 -9.98 -10.92 -0.64
N SER A 165 -10.36 -10.20 0.43
CA SER A 165 -11.70 -10.30 1.03
C SER A 165 -12.79 -9.59 0.23
N THR A 166 -12.54 -8.37 -0.24
CA THR A 166 -13.58 -7.49 -0.83
C THR A 166 -13.62 -7.48 -2.36
N ARG A 167 -12.56 -7.96 -3.01
CA ARG A 167 -12.30 -7.88 -4.47
C ARG A 167 -12.45 -6.48 -5.06
N THR A 168 -12.26 -5.42 -4.27
CA THR A 168 -12.36 -4.03 -4.75
C THR A 168 -11.12 -3.63 -5.56
N GLN A 169 -11.30 -3.24 -6.83
CA GLN A 169 -10.18 -2.96 -7.73
C GLN A 169 -9.23 -1.87 -7.21
N GLY A 170 -9.78 -0.86 -6.52
CA GLY A 170 -9.00 0.25 -5.96
C GLY A 170 -8.02 -0.16 -4.86
N SER A 171 -8.41 -1.11 -3.99
CA SER A 171 -7.55 -1.50 -2.87
C SER A 171 -6.35 -2.34 -3.33
N LEU A 172 -6.50 -3.15 -4.38
CA LEU A 172 -5.38 -3.88 -4.97
C LEU A 172 -4.34 -2.93 -5.54
N PHE A 173 -4.77 -1.95 -6.37
CA PHE A 173 -3.86 -1.01 -6.98
C PHE A 173 -3.11 -0.20 -5.92
N MET A 174 -3.85 0.35 -4.94
CA MET A 174 -3.25 1.15 -3.88
C MET A 174 -2.30 0.32 -3.01
N GLY A 175 -2.66 -0.92 -2.68
CA GLY A 175 -1.79 -1.79 -1.88
C GLY A 175 -0.51 -2.18 -2.62
N LEU A 176 -0.58 -2.48 -3.92
CA LEU A 176 0.60 -2.77 -4.75
C LEU A 176 1.51 -1.55 -4.90
N LEU A 177 0.91 -0.37 -5.09
CA LEU A 177 1.64 0.89 -5.18
C LEU A 177 2.39 1.18 -3.88
N LEU A 178 1.72 1.05 -2.74
CA LEU A 178 2.33 1.23 -1.41
C LEU A 178 3.44 0.21 -1.15
N ALA A 179 3.22 -1.06 -1.49
CA ALA A 179 4.22 -2.11 -1.33
C ALA A 179 5.46 -1.87 -2.21
N LEU A 180 5.29 -1.44 -3.47
CA LEU A 180 6.39 -1.11 -4.37
C LEU A 180 7.15 0.14 -3.93
N LEU A 181 6.45 1.20 -3.54
CA LEU A 181 7.08 2.42 -3.02
C LEU A 181 7.83 2.15 -1.72
N GLY A 182 7.24 1.39 -0.81
CA GLY A 182 7.89 0.99 0.43
C GLY A 182 9.11 0.10 0.19
N GLY A 183 9.01 -0.86 -0.75
CA GLY A 183 10.14 -1.68 -1.20
C GLY A 183 11.27 -0.85 -1.79
N LEU A 184 10.93 0.16 -2.60
CA LEU A 184 11.91 1.07 -3.19
C LEU A 184 12.58 1.95 -2.12
N SER A 185 11.82 2.40 -1.13
CA SER A 185 12.32 3.15 0.04
C SER A 185 13.30 2.31 0.86
N VAL A 186 12.99 1.03 1.11
CA VAL A 186 13.90 0.09 1.79
C VAL A 186 15.14 -0.18 0.94
N TYR A 187 14.99 -0.35 -0.37
CA TYR A 187 16.11 -0.55 -1.29
C TYR A 187 17.09 0.63 -1.27
N TRP A 188 16.59 1.87 -1.27
CA TRP A 188 17.40 3.07 -1.15
C TRP A 188 18.07 3.21 0.22
N GLY A 189 17.35 2.89 1.30
CA GLY A 189 17.91 2.93 2.65
C GLY A 189 19.10 1.98 2.84
N ASN A 190 19.18 0.89 2.07
CA ASN A 190 20.29 -0.07 2.12
C ASN A 190 21.39 0.19 1.08
N SER A 191 21.09 0.90 -0.02
CA SER A 191 22.04 1.12 -1.10
C SER A 191 22.92 2.33 -0.80
N ALA A 192 23.98 2.14 -0.01
CA ALA A 192 24.93 3.20 0.36
C ALA A 192 25.62 3.90 -0.83
N SER A 193 25.56 3.32 -2.04
CA SER A 193 26.34 3.76 -3.21
C SER A 193 25.52 4.30 -4.39
N SER A 194 24.20 4.12 -4.43
CA SER A 194 23.38 4.57 -5.58
C SER A 194 22.70 5.89 -5.25
N GLY A 195 23.36 6.99 -5.60
CA GLY A 195 22.83 8.34 -5.41
C GLY A 195 21.42 8.49 -5.99
N TRP A 196 20.61 9.35 -5.37
CA TRP A 196 19.23 9.65 -5.75
C TRP A 196 19.04 9.90 -7.26
N LEU A 197 20.02 10.53 -7.91
CA LEU A 197 20.01 10.82 -9.34
C LEU A 197 19.99 9.58 -10.26
N VAL A 198 20.53 8.44 -9.81
CA VAL A 198 20.51 7.21 -10.62
C VAL A 198 19.19 6.48 -10.44
N SER A 199 18.59 6.61 -9.26
CA SER A 199 17.49 5.73 -8.85
C SER A 199 16.09 6.34 -8.99
N TRP A 200 15.94 7.66 -9.15
CA TRP A 200 14.63 8.29 -9.38
C TRP A 200 13.80 7.70 -10.54
N PRO A 201 14.36 7.12 -11.63
CA PRO A 201 13.53 6.51 -12.67
C PRO A 201 12.76 5.27 -12.19
N LEU A 202 13.21 4.63 -11.10
CA LEU A 202 12.48 3.54 -10.46
C LEU A 202 11.17 4.03 -9.80
N LEU A 203 11.08 5.30 -9.41
CA LEU A 203 9.82 5.89 -8.93
C LEU A 203 8.76 5.94 -10.03
N LEU A 204 9.17 6.13 -11.28
CA LEU A 204 8.25 6.13 -12.43
C LEU A 204 7.81 4.73 -12.81
N SER A 205 8.68 3.72 -12.64
CA SER A 205 8.34 2.34 -12.96
C SER A 205 7.40 1.71 -11.93
N ALA A 206 7.49 2.10 -10.66
CA ALA A 206 6.63 1.61 -9.58
C ALA A 206 5.11 1.74 -9.85
N PRO A 207 4.54 2.92 -10.17
CA PRO A 207 3.12 3.05 -10.50
C PRO A 207 2.75 2.33 -11.79
N GLY A 208 3.63 2.29 -12.79
CA GLY A 208 3.42 1.53 -14.02
C GLY A 208 3.27 0.04 -13.74
N LEU A 209 4.17 -0.51 -12.90
CA LEU A 209 4.19 -1.92 -12.54
C LEU A 209 3.00 -2.28 -11.64
N ALA A 210 2.62 -1.39 -10.71
CA ALA A 210 1.39 -1.51 -9.92
C ALA A 210 0.14 -1.57 -10.81
N LEU A 211 0.02 -0.68 -11.80
CA LEU A 211 -1.09 -0.69 -12.77
C LEU A 211 -1.09 -1.98 -13.60
N LEU A 212 0.07 -2.41 -14.07
CA LEU A 212 0.21 -3.60 -14.92
C LEU A 212 -0.20 -4.85 -14.14
N LEU A 213 0.34 -5.06 -12.93
CA LEU A 213 -0.04 -6.17 -12.06
C LEU A 213 -1.52 -6.10 -11.67
N SER A 214 -2.03 -4.91 -11.37
CA SER A 214 -3.44 -4.72 -11.03
C SER A 214 -4.39 -5.07 -12.17
N SER A 215 -4.06 -4.61 -13.37
CA SER A 215 -4.83 -4.91 -14.57
C SER A 215 -4.80 -6.41 -14.90
N LEU A 216 -3.67 -7.09 -14.67
CA LEU A 216 -3.55 -8.53 -14.91
C LEU A 216 -4.38 -9.34 -13.91
N ALA A 217 -4.37 -8.95 -12.62
CA ALA A 217 -5.14 -9.62 -11.58
C ALA A 217 -6.65 -9.46 -11.72
N THR A 218 -7.11 -8.29 -12.20
CA THR A 218 -8.54 -7.94 -12.24
C THR A 218 -9.20 -8.10 -13.60
N ARG A 219 -8.49 -8.65 -14.61
CA ARG A 219 -8.89 -8.60 -16.03
C ARG A 219 -9.31 -7.18 -16.43
N GLY A 220 -8.50 -6.20 -16.02
CA GLY A 220 -8.77 -4.78 -16.17
C GLY A 220 -8.89 -4.35 -17.64
N SER A 221 -9.43 -3.15 -17.84
CA SER A 221 -9.57 -2.58 -19.19
C SER A 221 -8.24 -2.60 -19.96
N ARG A 222 -8.29 -2.91 -21.26
CA ARG A 222 -7.10 -2.92 -22.13
C ARG A 222 -6.31 -1.60 -22.06
N SER A 223 -6.97 -0.48 -21.76
CA SER A 223 -6.32 0.81 -21.54
C SER A 223 -5.42 0.84 -20.32
N ALA A 224 -5.82 0.25 -19.20
CA ALA A 224 -5.01 0.25 -17.98
C ALA A 224 -3.70 -0.52 -18.18
N VAL A 225 -3.77 -1.66 -18.89
CA VAL A 225 -2.60 -2.46 -19.27
C VAL A 225 -1.64 -1.63 -20.12
N LEU A 226 -2.15 -0.94 -21.15
CA LEU A 226 -1.31 -0.12 -22.05
C LEU A 226 -0.63 1.04 -21.31
N VAL A 227 -1.36 1.75 -20.45
CA VAL A 227 -0.81 2.84 -19.64
C VAL A 227 0.27 2.30 -18.69
N GLY A 228 0.00 1.18 -17.99
CA GLY A 228 0.98 0.53 -17.13
C GLY A 228 2.25 0.13 -17.89
N LEU A 229 2.09 -0.48 -19.06
CA LEU A 229 3.20 -0.90 -19.91
C LEU A 229 4.04 0.29 -20.39
N ILE A 230 3.41 1.39 -20.82
CA ILE A 230 4.12 2.62 -21.24
C ILE A 230 4.91 3.21 -20.05
N LEU A 231 4.31 3.32 -18.86
CA LEU A 231 5.00 3.84 -17.68
C LEU A 231 6.19 2.94 -17.29
N THR A 232 5.98 1.62 -17.19
CA THR A 232 7.05 0.68 -16.83
C THR A 232 8.17 0.69 -17.87
N ALA A 233 7.82 0.68 -19.16
CA ALA A 233 8.79 0.76 -20.25
C ALA A 233 9.57 2.07 -20.21
N SER A 234 8.91 3.21 -19.94
CA SER A 234 9.59 4.50 -19.83
C SER A 234 10.62 4.51 -18.70
N GLY A 235 10.27 4.02 -17.51
CA GLY A 235 11.21 3.91 -16.39
C GLY A 235 12.36 2.95 -16.70
N LEU A 236 12.06 1.81 -17.32
CA LEU A 236 13.08 0.82 -17.69
C LEU A 236 14.05 1.36 -18.75
N VAL A 237 13.56 2.10 -19.74
CA VAL A 237 14.39 2.77 -20.75
C VAL A 237 15.33 3.76 -20.08
N VAL A 238 14.86 4.59 -19.14
CA VAL A 238 15.73 5.55 -18.43
C VAL A 238 16.78 4.83 -17.56
N ILE A 239 16.43 3.71 -16.92
CA ILE A 239 17.40 2.88 -16.17
C ILE A 239 18.46 2.31 -17.13
N LEU A 240 18.02 1.76 -18.26
CA LEU A 240 18.91 1.22 -19.28
C LEU A 240 19.82 2.32 -19.84
N MET A 241 19.28 3.52 -20.03
CA MET A 241 20.03 4.67 -20.48
C MET A 241 21.09 5.07 -19.46
N ASN A 242 20.74 5.20 -18.18
CA ASN A 242 21.71 5.62 -17.16
C ASN A 242 22.80 4.58 -16.87
N GLN A 243 22.48 3.29 -16.92
CA GLN A 243 23.42 2.23 -16.53
C GLN A 243 24.22 1.67 -17.72
N VAL A 244 23.64 1.62 -18.92
CA VAL A 244 24.23 0.94 -20.07
C VAL A 244 24.78 1.92 -21.10
N LEU A 245 24.21 3.13 -21.23
CA LEU A 245 24.73 4.10 -22.22
C LEU A 245 26.10 4.67 -21.92
N PRO A 246 26.59 4.85 -20.69
CA PRO A 246 27.93 5.40 -20.49
C PRO A 246 29.01 4.59 -21.24
N GLU A 247 28.77 3.29 -21.41
CA GLU A 247 29.65 2.39 -22.18
C GLU A 247 29.34 2.38 -23.69
N LEU A 248 28.13 2.74 -24.10
CA LEU A 248 27.62 2.67 -25.47
C LEU A 248 27.53 4.02 -26.21
N ASP A 249 27.69 5.14 -25.51
CA ASP A 249 27.42 6.50 -26.01
C ASP A 249 28.25 6.84 -27.26
N SER A 250 29.47 6.31 -27.34
CA SER A 250 30.34 6.50 -28.51
C SER A 250 29.91 5.71 -29.76
N ALA A 251 29.19 4.60 -29.61
CA ALA A 251 28.77 3.74 -30.72
C ALA A 251 27.32 3.98 -31.16
N LEU A 252 26.45 4.42 -30.23
CA LEU A 252 25.00 4.50 -30.44
C LEU A 252 24.43 5.92 -30.54
N ALA A 253 25.25 6.97 -30.31
CA ALA A 253 24.86 8.37 -30.51
C ALA A 253 24.07 8.65 -31.82
N PRO A 254 24.41 8.11 -33.01
CA PRO A 254 23.65 8.39 -34.22
C PRO A 254 22.27 7.70 -34.29
N PHE A 255 22.02 6.67 -33.47
CA PHE A 255 20.77 5.89 -33.53
C PHE A 255 19.70 6.35 -32.53
N TRP A 256 20.04 7.26 -31.61
CA TRP A 256 19.11 7.85 -30.64
C TRP A 256 17.80 8.40 -31.26
N PRO A 257 17.81 9.11 -32.41
CA PRO A 257 16.60 9.67 -33.00
C PRO A 257 15.66 8.58 -33.51
N VAL A 258 16.21 7.46 -33.96
CA VAL A 258 15.44 6.30 -34.47
C VAL A 258 14.73 5.61 -33.32
N ALA A 259 15.41 5.39 -32.20
CA ALA A 259 14.80 4.81 -31.00
C ALA A 259 13.66 5.69 -30.46
N LEU A 260 13.86 7.02 -30.45
CA LEU A 260 12.83 7.98 -30.05
C LEU A 260 11.63 7.96 -31.00
N GLY A 261 11.88 7.88 -32.31
CA GLY A 261 10.84 7.72 -33.33
C GLY A 261 10.02 6.45 -33.15
N ILE A 262 10.66 5.31 -32.90
CA ILE A 262 9.97 4.03 -32.62
C ILE A 262 9.13 4.13 -31.35
N GLY A 263 9.67 4.75 -30.30
CA GLY A 263 8.94 4.98 -29.04
C GLY A 263 7.67 5.81 -29.26
N ILE A 264 7.77 6.92 -29.99
CA ILE A 264 6.61 7.77 -30.33
C ILE A 264 5.58 6.99 -31.15
N VAL A 265 6.02 6.25 -32.17
CA VAL A 265 5.12 5.46 -33.03
C VAL A 265 4.38 4.40 -32.24
N LEU A 266 5.08 3.67 -31.35
CA LEU A 266 4.47 2.66 -30.48
C LEU A 266 3.48 3.28 -29.49
N LEU A 267 3.74 4.50 -29.03
CA LEU A 267 2.85 5.21 -28.10
C LEU A 267 1.58 5.72 -28.82
N ILE A 268 1.71 6.19 -30.06
CA ILE A 268 0.62 6.73 -30.87
C ILE A 268 -0.25 5.63 -31.50
N ALA A 269 0.34 4.49 -31.89
CA ALA A 269 -0.36 3.37 -32.52
C ALA A 269 -1.63 2.87 -31.79
N PRO A 270 -1.62 2.66 -30.45
CA PRO A 270 -2.83 2.23 -29.74
C PRO A 270 -3.90 3.32 -29.68
N VAL A 271 -3.53 4.60 -29.70
CA VAL A 271 -4.49 5.72 -29.67
C VAL A 271 -5.26 5.80 -30.99
N LEU A 272 -4.58 5.70 -32.13
CA LEU A 272 -5.25 5.70 -33.44
C LEU A 272 -6.18 4.51 -33.64
N ARG A 273 -5.84 3.35 -33.09
CA ARG A 273 -6.68 2.15 -33.19
C ARG A 273 -8.02 2.31 -32.45
N ARG A 274 -8.08 3.21 -31.47
CA ARG A 274 -9.27 3.48 -30.66
C ARG A 274 -10.27 4.43 -31.32
N GLN A 275 -9.85 5.19 -32.34
CA GLN A 275 -10.73 6.12 -33.06
C GLN A 275 -11.48 5.48 -34.23
N ARG A 276 -11.12 4.23 -34.60
CA ARG A 276 -11.67 3.52 -35.76
C ARG A 276 -12.77 2.50 -35.41
N ASN A 277 -12.96 2.21 -34.13
CA ASN A 277 -14.03 1.35 -33.61
C ASN A 277 -14.97 2.19 -32.76
#